data_AF-A0AAJ6EBF0-F1
#
_entry.id   AF-A0AAJ6EBF0-F1
#
_cell.length_a   1.000
_cell.length_b   1.000
_cell.length_c   1.000
_cell.angle_alpha   90.00
_cell.angle_beta   90.00
_cell.angle_gamma   90.00
#
_symmetry.space_group_name_H-M   'P 1'
#
loop_
_entity.id
_entity.type
_entity.pdbx_description
1 polymer ?
#
loop_
_entity_poly.entity_id
_entity_poly.type
_entity_poly.pdbx_seq_one_letter_code
_entity_poly.pdbx_strand_id
1 'polypeptide(L)'
;MKAVTGSLMRCKLAKGGSDTFTGRSGSANTFFGDAGGTMSGHAQGGDDEAVFAGNAPFNVRVPNFAYGDALTMTGNAVGGNDRLTGGAATGDVLNQFYGDAKSMSDSAHGGNDTLTGGNATGPGTVTNILFGDAESLSGSAKGGDDILYAGTAAAGSTVTNDMWGDGQLSGGAQGGADLFVFKDSGSMTVGTHNTIEDFSQAQQDKIEFAGVTGVQSFANLVVAQSGTDTVITAGADQITLHNFSSALTANDFLFA
;
A
#
# COMPACT_ATOMS: atom_id res chain seq x y z
N MET A 1 20.43 -9.28 7.74
CA MET A 1 20.51 -8.82 9.15
C MET A 1 19.08 -8.53 9.58
N LYS A 2 18.67 -9.08 10.72
CA LYS A 2 17.29 -9.14 11.22
C LYS A 2 16.90 -7.75 11.77
N ALA A 3 15.81 -7.13 11.33
CA ALA A 3 15.15 -6.16 12.20
C ALA A 3 14.42 -6.96 13.28
N VAL A 4 14.91 -6.87 14.51
CA VAL A 4 14.21 -7.35 15.71
C VAL A 4 14.51 -6.36 16.81
N THR A 5 13.50 -5.56 17.17
CA THR A 5 13.36 -4.98 18.51
C THR A 5 11.89 -4.88 18.89
N GLY A 6 11.20 -6.02 18.88
CA GLY A 6 9.89 -6.16 19.53
C GLY A 6 9.79 -7.55 20.16
N SER A 7 10.19 -7.67 21.44
CA SER A 7 9.82 -8.83 22.26
C SER A 7 8.31 -9.03 22.13
N LEU A 8 7.83 -10.27 21.94
CA LEU A 8 6.41 -10.63 21.99
C LEU A 8 5.67 -9.71 22.97
N MET A 9 4.95 -8.70 22.46
CA MET A 9 4.12 -7.82 23.29
C MET A 9 2.89 -8.62 23.73
N ARG A 10 3.09 -9.54 24.67
CA ARG A 10 2.02 -10.20 25.42
C ARG A 10 1.50 -9.30 26.55
N CYS A 11 1.60 -7.99 26.39
CA CYS A 11 1.15 -7.05 27.41
C CYS A 11 -0.02 -6.26 26.86
N LYS A 12 -1.21 -6.49 27.42
CA LYS A 12 -2.49 -5.92 27.03
C LYS A 12 -2.58 -4.38 27.18
N LEU A 13 -1.47 -3.69 27.46
CA LEU A 13 -1.37 -2.25 27.75
C LEU A 13 -0.04 -1.64 27.23
N ALA A 14 0.71 -2.34 26.39
CA ALA A 14 1.99 -1.82 25.88
C ALA A 14 1.76 -0.72 24.84
N LYS A 15 2.63 0.29 24.85
CA LYS A 15 2.68 1.33 23.82
C LYS A 15 3.99 1.18 23.06
N GLY A 16 3.85 1.10 21.75
CA GLY A 16 4.90 1.19 20.77
C GLY A 16 5.53 2.57 20.71
N GLY A 17 6.69 2.64 20.05
CA GLY A 17 7.41 3.88 19.80
C GLY A 17 7.38 4.19 18.32
N SER A 18 7.50 5.47 17.96
CA SER A 18 7.73 5.85 16.57
C SER A 18 9.17 5.52 16.18
N ASP A 19 9.35 4.49 15.37
CA ASP A 19 10.63 3.99 14.90
C ASP A 19 10.96 4.47 13.48
N THR A 20 12.26 4.49 13.17
CA THR A 20 12.74 4.81 11.82
C THR A 20 13.66 3.72 11.31
N PHE A 21 13.40 3.25 10.09
CA PHE A 21 14.17 2.23 9.43
C PHE A 21 14.66 2.66 8.05
N THR A 22 15.91 2.32 7.74
CA THR A 22 16.46 2.43 6.39
C THR A 22 16.96 1.07 5.92
N GLY A 23 16.29 0.53 4.90
CA GLY A 23 16.59 -0.75 4.29
C GLY A 23 17.93 -0.76 3.57
N ARG A 24 18.62 -1.90 3.62
CA ARG A 24 19.90 -2.06 2.94
C ARG A 24 19.69 -2.42 1.48
N SER A 25 20.40 -1.74 0.58
CA SER A 25 20.41 -2.05 -0.85
C SER A 25 20.94 -3.45 -1.12
N GLY A 26 20.34 -4.15 -2.08
CA GLY A 26 20.80 -5.46 -2.58
C GLY A 26 20.65 -6.60 -1.58
N SER A 27 19.80 -6.45 -0.56
CA SER A 27 19.54 -7.46 0.47
C SER A 27 18.06 -7.51 0.78
N ALA A 28 17.55 -8.69 1.12
CA ALA A 28 16.20 -8.83 1.64
C ALA A 28 16.04 -8.04 2.96
N ASN A 29 14.98 -7.26 3.06
CA ASN A 29 14.64 -6.48 4.25
C ASN A 29 13.30 -6.95 4.83
N THR A 30 13.19 -6.92 6.14
CA THR A 30 11.94 -7.13 6.88
C THR A 30 11.92 -6.11 8.00
N PHE A 31 10.88 -5.30 8.06
CA PHE A 31 10.65 -4.29 9.07
C PHE A 31 9.35 -4.58 9.82
N PHE A 32 9.40 -4.42 11.13
CA PHE A 32 8.26 -4.30 12.03
C PHE A 32 8.59 -3.08 12.87
N GLY A 33 7.71 -2.09 12.97
CA GLY A 33 7.92 -0.96 13.85
C GLY A 33 7.92 -1.42 15.29
N ASP A 34 6.79 -1.93 15.77
CA ASP A 34 6.65 -2.23 17.20
C ASP A 34 6.82 -3.69 17.59
N ALA A 35 6.11 -4.58 16.91
CA ALA A 35 5.99 -5.97 17.33
C ALA A 35 6.25 -6.92 16.16
N GLY A 36 7.37 -7.64 16.22
CA GLY A 36 7.68 -8.73 15.27
C GLY A 36 6.73 -9.95 15.32
N GLY A 37 5.61 -9.85 16.03
CA GLY A 37 4.60 -10.88 16.22
C GLY A 37 3.23 -10.26 16.42
N THR A 38 2.59 -10.51 17.57
CA THR A 38 1.21 -10.09 17.83
C THR A 38 1.12 -8.90 18.77
N MET A 39 0.35 -7.88 18.39
CA MET A 39 -0.23 -6.88 19.29
C MET A 39 -1.64 -7.30 19.70
N SER A 40 -1.93 -7.26 21.01
CA SER A 40 -3.19 -7.78 21.56
C SER A 40 -3.67 -6.98 22.77
N GLY A 41 -4.95 -7.14 23.12
CA GLY A 41 -5.52 -6.42 24.27
C GLY A 41 -5.69 -4.94 23.93
N HIS A 42 -5.19 -4.03 24.76
CA HIS A 42 -5.18 -2.59 24.48
C HIS A 42 -3.76 -2.09 24.15
N ALA A 43 -2.99 -2.91 23.40
CA ALA A 43 -1.70 -2.47 22.87
C ALA A 43 -1.91 -1.31 21.90
N GLN A 44 -0.98 -0.36 21.87
CA GLN A 44 -1.01 0.80 20.97
C GLN A 44 0.28 0.83 20.17
N GLY A 45 0.14 1.01 18.86
CA GLY A 45 1.18 1.25 17.89
C GLY A 45 1.82 2.63 18.03
N GLY A 46 3.02 2.79 17.50
CA GLY A 46 3.66 4.07 17.23
C GLY A 46 3.58 4.43 15.75
N ASP A 47 3.68 5.72 15.42
CA ASP A 47 3.77 6.14 14.01
C ASP A 47 5.19 5.87 13.49
N ASP A 48 5.36 4.91 12.60
CA ASP A 48 6.63 4.38 12.13
C ASP A 48 7.02 4.88 10.72
N GLU A 49 8.32 4.98 10.46
CA GLU A 49 8.84 5.36 9.14
C GLU A 49 9.85 4.33 8.62
N ALA A 50 9.58 3.74 7.46
CA ALA A 50 10.49 2.79 6.83
C ALA A 50 10.76 3.16 5.36
N VAL A 51 12.04 3.35 5.03
CA VAL A 51 12.49 3.61 3.65
C VAL A 51 13.36 2.45 3.18
N PHE A 52 12.94 1.77 2.12
CA PHE A 52 13.66 0.64 1.56
C PHE A 52 14.51 1.07 0.35
N ALA A 53 15.69 0.47 0.17
CA ALA A 53 16.51 0.69 -1.01
C ALA A 53 16.20 -0.35 -2.11
N GLY A 54 16.22 0.08 -3.37
CA GLY A 54 15.74 -0.73 -4.50
C GLY A 54 16.80 -1.39 -5.38
N ASN A 55 18.11 -1.23 -5.18
CA ASN A 55 19.05 -1.85 -6.13
C ASN A 55 19.17 -3.35 -5.88
N ALA A 56 18.70 -4.16 -6.82
CA ALA A 56 18.89 -5.59 -6.86
C ALA A 56 20.12 -5.95 -7.71
N PRO A 57 21.02 -6.83 -7.23
CA PRO A 57 22.04 -7.40 -8.10
C PRO A 57 21.39 -8.25 -9.20
N PHE A 58 22.00 -8.29 -10.39
CA PHE A 58 21.48 -9.00 -11.56
C PHE A 58 21.04 -10.44 -11.23
N ASN A 59 19.84 -10.82 -11.66
CA ASN A 59 19.22 -12.16 -11.49
C ASN A 59 18.89 -12.59 -10.05
N VAL A 60 18.74 -11.66 -9.10
CA VAL A 60 18.26 -11.96 -7.75
C VAL A 60 17.11 -11.02 -7.41
N ARG A 61 15.92 -11.57 -7.10
CA ARG A 61 14.81 -10.75 -6.61
C ARG A 61 15.09 -10.31 -5.17
N VAL A 62 15.01 -9.00 -4.89
CA VAL A 62 15.19 -8.43 -3.56
C VAL A 62 13.81 -8.13 -2.93
N PRO A 63 13.38 -8.89 -1.91
CA PRO A 63 12.13 -8.61 -1.21
C PRO A 63 12.32 -7.63 -0.06
N ASN A 64 11.38 -6.69 0.05
CA ASN A 64 11.19 -5.77 1.16
C ASN A 64 9.81 -6.05 1.76
N PHE A 65 9.79 -6.52 2.99
CA PHE A 65 8.56 -6.70 3.76
C PHE A 65 8.49 -5.62 4.85
N ALA A 66 7.37 -4.93 4.95
CA ALA A 66 7.14 -3.94 5.98
C ALA A 66 5.76 -4.17 6.60
N TYR A 67 5.73 -4.13 7.92
CA TYR A 67 4.54 -4.01 8.73
C TYR A 67 4.83 -2.77 9.58
N GLY A 68 3.99 -1.75 9.54
CA GLY A 68 4.22 -0.56 10.34
C GLY A 68 4.21 -0.94 11.81
N ASP A 69 3.15 -1.56 12.32
CA ASP A 69 3.13 -2.02 13.71
C ASP A 69 3.60 -3.46 13.92
N ALA A 70 2.90 -4.42 13.29
CA ALA A 70 2.95 -5.79 13.76
C ALA A 70 2.64 -6.85 12.70
N LEU A 71 3.01 -8.10 12.97
CA LEU A 71 2.57 -9.20 12.10
C LEU A 71 1.06 -9.47 12.25
N THR A 72 0.51 -9.31 13.45
CA THR A 72 -0.91 -9.55 13.73
C THR A 72 -1.43 -8.61 14.80
N MET A 73 -2.63 -8.06 14.61
CA MET A 73 -3.35 -7.27 15.60
C MET A 73 -4.68 -7.92 15.98
N THR A 74 -4.98 -7.94 17.27
CA THR A 74 -6.17 -8.62 17.82
C THR A 74 -6.65 -7.98 19.13
N GLY A 75 -7.80 -8.39 19.66
CA GLY A 75 -8.42 -7.75 20.81
C GLY A 75 -8.86 -6.31 20.49
N ASN A 76 -8.38 -5.34 21.26
CA ASN A 76 -8.62 -3.89 21.06
C ASN A 76 -7.30 -3.16 20.75
N ALA A 77 -6.37 -3.83 20.06
CA ALA A 77 -5.11 -3.22 19.67
C ALA A 77 -5.38 -2.05 18.71
N VAL A 78 -4.57 -1.00 18.79
CA VAL A 78 -4.65 0.17 17.93
C VAL A 78 -3.30 0.33 17.26
N GLY A 79 -3.28 0.53 15.96
CA GLY A 79 -2.07 0.75 15.18
C GLY A 79 -1.67 2.23 15.09
N GLY A 80 -0.51 2.47 14.49
CA GLY A 80 0.09 3.76 14.23
C GLY A 80 -0.24 4.31 12.84
N ASN A 81 0.12 5.57 12.57
CA ASN A 81 0.03 6.15 11.24
C ASN A 81 1.41 6.13 10.57
N ASP A 82 1.61 5.13 9.73
CA ASP A 82 2.91 4.69 9.26
C ASP A 82 3.25 5.25 7.89
N ARG A 83 4.56 5.35 7.63
CA ARG A 83 5.13 5.86 6.38
C ARG A 83 6.09 4.84 5.80
N LEU A 84 5.60 4.08 4.84
CA LEU A 84 6.34 2.97 4.24
C LEU A 84 6.67 3.28 2.79
N THR A 85 7.96 3.40 2.47
CA THR A 85 8.44 3.84 1.15
C THR A 85 9.34 2.80 0.48
N GLY A 86 8.91 2.35 -0.70
CA GLY A 86 9.68 1.52 -1.62
C GLY A 86 10.68 2.39 -2.37
N GLY A 87 11.94 1.97 -2.38
CA GLY A 87 13.00 2.73 -3.05
C GLY A 87 12.93 2.66 -4.57
N ALA A 88 13.64 3.59 -5.22
CA ALA A 88 13.96 3.48 -6.63
C ALA A 88 14.92 2.31 -6.89
N ALA A 89 14.64 1.55 -7.94
CA ALA A 89 15.27 0.27 -8.20
C ALA A 89 15.82 0.14 -9.62
N THR A 90 16.92 -0.62 -9.71
CA THR A 90 17.36 -1.34 -10.90
C THR A 90 17.37 -2.84 -10.56
N GLY A 91 16.92 -3.69 -11.48
CA GLY A 91 16.77 -5.14 -11.25
C GLY A 91 15.38 -5.52 -10.70
N ASP A 92 15.26 -6.74 -10.16
CA ASP A 92 13.98 -7.29 -9.71
C ASP A 92 13.73 -7.04 -8.21
N VAL A 93 12.71 -6.24 -7.88
CA VAL A 93 12.36 -5.87 -6.50
C VAL A 93 10.91 -6.21 -6.20
N LEU A 94 10.66 -6.74 -5.00
CA LEU A 94 9.32 -6.88 -4.45
C LEU A 94 9.23 -6.00 -3.21
N ASN A 95 8.30 -5.05 -3.20
CA ASN A 95 7.87 -4.35 -2.01
C ASN A 95 6.49 -4.90 -1.62
N GLN A 96 6.38 -5.47 -0.43
CA GLN A 96 5.11 -5.92 0.13
C GLN A 96 4.93 -5.27 1.49
N PHE A 97 4.06 -4.27 1.54
CA PHE A 97 3.84 -3.42 2.69
C PHE A 97 2.41 -3.55 3.19
N TYR A 98 2.27 -3.56 4.50
CA TYR A 98 1.03 -3.44 5.24
C TYR A 98 1.23 -2.22 6.13
N GLY A 99 0.32 -1.26 6.10
CA GLY A 99 0.44 -0.06 6.92
C GLY A 99 0.52 -0.43 8.39
N ASP A 100 -0.50 -1.06 8.98
CA ASP A 100 -0.35 -1.58 10.34
C ASP A 100 0.20 -3.01 10.39
N ALA A 101 -0.51 -3.97 9.77
CA ALA A 101 -0.30 -5.37 10.07
C ALA A 101 -0.68 -6.35 8.98
N LYS A 102 -0.12 -7.56 9.00
CA LYS A 102 -0.54 -8.59 8.03
C LYS A 102 -2.02 -8.97 8.18
N SER A 103 -2.51 -9.02 9.42
CA SER A 103 -3.84 -9.51 9.74
C SER A 103 -4.39 -8.81 10.97
N MET A 104 -5.65 -8.40 10.89
CA MET A 104 -6.38 -7.72 11.96
C MET A 104 -7.68 -8.45 12.28
N SER A 105 -8.01 -8.51 13.57
CA SER A 105 -9.14 -9.30 14.07
C SER A 105 -9.75 -8.71 15.33
N ASP A 106 -10.89 -9.28 15.75
CA ASP A 106 -11.68 -8.87 16.92
C ASP A 106 -12.15 -7.42 16.85
N SER A 107 -11.54 -6.50 17.58
CA SER A 107 -11.87 -5.06 17.61
C SER A 107 -10.60 -4.22 17.46
N ALA A 108 -9.60 -4.76 16.75
CA ALA A 108 -8.39 -4.02 16.41
C ALA A 108 -8.74 -2.84 15.49
N HIS A 109 -7.99 -1.75 15.60
CA HIS A 109 -8.14 -0.56 14.77
C HIS A 109 -6.79 -0.26 14.13
N GLY A 110 -6.78 -0.06 12.82
CA GLY A 110 -5.63 0.43 12.08
C GLY A 110 -5.50 1.95 12.20
N GLY A 111 -4.36 2.46 11.76
CA GLY A 111 -4.11 3.89 11.59
C GLY A 111 -4.28 4.33 10.14
N ASN A 112 -3.97 5.61 9.90
CA ASN A 112 -4.07 6.22 8.58
C ASN A 112 -2.68 6.32 7.96
N ASP A 113 -2.39 5.40 7.06
CA ASP A 113 -1.07 5.12 6.57
C ASP A 113 -0.75 5.86 5.27
N THR A 114 0.54 6.04 5.04
CA THR A 114 1.06 6.54 3.77
C THR A 114 2.06 5.55 3.20
N LEU A 115 1.61 4.82 2.19
CA LEU A 115 2.41 3.82 1.50
C LEU A 115 2.85 4.36 0.14
N THR A 116 4.13 4.22 -0.17
CA THR A 116 4.69 4.60 -1.47
C THR A 116 5.37 3.41 -2.12
N GLY A 117 4.86 2.99 -3.28
CA GLY A 117 5.46 1.95 -4.10
C GLY A 117 6.85 2.34 -4.62
N GLY A 118 7.69 1.33 -4.85
CA GLY A 118 9.00 1.52 -5.45
C GLY A 118 8.93 1.85 -6.94
N ASN A 119 9.83 2.71 -7.38
CA ASN A 119 9.97 3.13 -8.77
C ASN A 119 11.01 2.27 -9.51
N ALA A 120 10.83 2.05 -10.81
CA ALA A 120 11.88 1.47 -11.66
C ALA A 120 12.55 2.55 -12.51
N THR A 121 13.86 2.73 -12.35
CA THR A 121 14.66 3.73 -13.09
C THR A 121 15.65 3.10 -14.09
N GLY A 122 15.59 1.78 -14.26
CA GLY A 122 16.46 1.02 -15.17
C GLY A 122 15.88 -0.35 -15.48
N PRO A 123 16.59 -1.22 -16.21
CA PRO A 123 16.08 -2.54 -16.57
C PRO A 123 15.77 -3.37 -15.31
N GLY A 124 14.64 -4.07 -15.33
CA GLY A 124 14.16 -4.87 -14.21
C GLY A 124 12.66 -4.75 -13.99
N THR A 125 12.18 -5.49 -13.00
CA THR A 125 10.76 -5.52 -12.59
C THR A 125 10.63 -5.05 -11.15
N VAL A 126 9.80 -4.04 -10.90
CA VAL A 126 9.40 -3.68 -9.53
C VAL A 126 7.96 -4.11 -9.32
N THR A 127 7.71 -4.92 -8.31
CA THR A 127 6.36 -5.29 -7.88
C THR A 127 6.10 -4.63 -6.53
N ASN A 128 5.03 -3.85 -6.46
CA ASN A 128 4.54 -3.22 -5.25
C ASN A 128 3.20 -3.85 -4.89
N ILE A 129 3.13 -4.49 -3.74
CA ILE A 129 1.89 -5.00 -3.15
C ILE A 129 1.68 -4.16 -1.88
N LEU A 130 0.71 -3.27 -1.93
CA LEU A 130 0.44 -2.31 -0.86
C LEU A 130 -0.92 -2.61 -0.28
N PHE A 131 -0.97 -2.80 1.03
CA PHE A 131 -2.20 -2.81 1.81
C PHE A 131 -2.15 -1.58 2.69
N GLY A 132 -3.20 -0.76 2.65
CA GLY A 132 -3.41 0.37 3.55
C GLY A 132 -3.26 -0.06 4.98
N ASP A 133 -4.18 -0.84 5.54
CA ASP A 133 -3.96 -1.44 6.86
C ASP A 133 -3.33 -2.85 6.79
N ALA A 134 -4.04 -3.79 6.14
CA ALA A 134 -3.77 -5.22 6.29
C ALA A 134 -4.16 -6.10 5.11
N GLU A 135 -3.61 -7.33 5.06
CA GLU A 135 -4.03 -8.32 4.05
C GLU A 135 -5.48 -8.76 4.28
N SER A 136 -5.89 -8.81 5.55
CA SER A 136 -7.20 -9.31 5.95
C SER A 136 -7.67 -8.70 7.28
N LEU A 137 -8.92 -8.24 7.28
CA LEU A 137 -9.65 -7.78 8.46
C LEU A 137 -10.83 -8.71 8.74
N SER A 138 -11.01 -9.02 10.02
CA SER A 138 -12.08 -9.92 10.46
C SER A 138 -12.70 -9.50 11.80
N GLY A 139 -13.85 -10.07 12.14
CA GLY A 139 -14.56 -9.76 13.38
C GLY A 139 -15.24 -8.41 13.30
N SER A 140 -14.79 -7.45 14.09
CA SER A 140 -15.21 -6.04 14.10
C SER A 140 -13.98 -5.12 14.03
N ALA A 141 -12.88 -5.61 13.43
CA ALA A 141 -11.70 -4.81 13.17
C ALA A 141 -12.03 -3.67 12.20
N LYS A 142 -11.29 -2.57 12.31
CA LYS A 142 -11.46 -1.39 11.46
C LYS A 142 -10.15 -0.97 10.84
N GLY A 143 -10.19 -0.72 9.55
CA GLY A 143 -9.13 -0.01 8.84
C GLY A 143 -9.21 1.50 9.03
N GLY A 144 -8.15 2.20 8.64
CA GLY A 144 -8.02 3.64 8.60
C GLY A 144 -8.18 4.22 7.19
N ASP A 145 -8.00 5.53 7.09
CA ASP A 145 -8.09 6.24 5.81
C ASP A 145 -6.67 6.41 5.22
N ASP A 146 -6.33 5.62 4.22
CA ASP A 146 -4.95 5.47 3.76
C ASP A 146 -4.64 6.25 2.48
N ILE A 147 -3.35 6.53 2.26
CA ILE A 147 -2.85 7.12 1.03
C ILE A 147 -1.81 6.21 0.40
N LEU A 148 -2.16 5.63 -0.74
CA LEU A 148 -1.32 4.68 -1.47
C LEU A 148 -0.81 5.31 -2.76
N TYR A 149 0.49 5.60 -2.82
CA TYR A 149 1.17 6.09 -4.01
C TYR A 149 1.69 4.92 -4.85
N ALA A 150 1.24 4.83 -6.09
CA ALA A 150 1.76 3.86 -7.05
C ALA A 150 3.23 4.15 -7.40
N GLY A 151 4.00 3.07 -7.60
CA GLY A 151 5.36 3.15 -8.15
C GLY A 151 5.34 3.46 -9.65
N THR A 152 6.33 4.20 -10.12
CA THR A 152 6.45 4.69 -11.50
C THR A 152 7.50 3.92 -12.29
N ALA A 153 7.31 3.82 -13.61
CA ALA A 153 8.21 3.12 -14.52
C ALA A 153 8.90 4.08 -15.49
N ALA A 154 10.23 4.04 -15.54
CA ALA A 154 10.98 4.61 -16.66
C ALA A 154 10.72 3.82 -17.96
N ALA A 155 10.94 4.45 -19.10
CA ALA A 155 10.75 3.81 -20.40
C ALA A 155 11.58 2.51 -20.51
N GLY A 156 10.90 1.40 -20.80
CA GLY A 156 11.51 0.07 -20.92
C GLY A 156 11.65 -0.73 -19.62
N SER A 157 11.17 -0.19 -18.49
CA SER A 157 11.05 -0.89 -17.21
C SER A 157 9.64 -1.44 -17.01
N THR A 158 9.51 -2.45 -16.15
CA THR A 158 8.20 -2.98 -15.73
C THR A 158 7.96 -2.63 -14.27
N VAL A 159 6.84 -1.98 -13.97
CA VAL A 159 6.35 -1.81 -12.60
C VAL A 159 4.93 -2.33 -12.51
N THR A 160 4.68 -3.16 -11.50
CA THR A 160 3.36 -3.65 -11.13
C THR A 160 3.00 -3.05 -9.78
N ASN A 161 1.82 -2.46 -9.69
CA ASN A 161 1.24 -1.95 -8.46
C ASN A 161 -0.08 -2.67 -8.21
N ASP A 162 -0.13 -3.49 -7.16
CA ASP A 162 -1.34 -4.10 -6.64
C ASP A 162 -1.65 -3.42 -5.30
N MET A 163 -2.72 -2.64 -5.26
CA MET A 163 -3.05 -1.77 -4.13
C MET A 163 -4.41 -2.16 -3.55
N TRP A 164 -4.43 -2.33 -2.24
CA TRP A 164 -5.61 -2.55 -1.43
C TRP A 164 -5.72 -1.39 -0.46
N GLY A 165 -6.90 -0.80 -0.34
CA GLY A 165 -7.23 0.13 0.74
C GLY A 165 -7.08 -0.60 2.06
N ASP A 166 -8.06 -1.41 2.42
CA ASP A 166 -8.02 -2.16 3.68
C ASP A 166 -7.76 -3.66 3.50
N GLY A 167 -7.70 -4.18 2.28
CA GLY A 167 -7.52 -5.62 2.08
C GLY A 167 -8.84 -6.41 2.17
N GLN A 168 -8.75 -7.70 2.54
CA GLN A 168 -9.92 -8.58 2.54
C GLN A 168 -10.78 -8.40 3.81
N LEU A 169 -11.95 -7.78 3.66
CA LEU A 169 -12.92 -7.60 4.74
C LEU A 169 -13.79 -8.85 4.95
N SER A 170 -13.97 -9.26 6.21
CA SER A 170 -14.85 -10.38 6.60
C SER A 170 -15.54 -10.19 7.95
N GLY A 171 -16.68 -10.86 8.14
CA GLY A 171 -17.49 -10.70 9.35
C GLY A 171 -18.17 -9.33 9.38
N GLY A 172 -17.94 -8.56 10.44
CA GLY A 172 -18.38 -7.16 10.57
C GLY A 172 -17.21 -6.17 10.53
N ALA A 173 -16.07 -6.57 9.95
CA ALA A 173 -14.95 -5.68 9.71
C ALA A 173 -15.35 -4.55 8.77
N GLN A 174 -14.71 -3.39 8.94
CA GLN A 174 -14.93 -2.19 8.14
C GLN A 174 -13.57 -1.68 7.70
N GLY A 175 -13.50 -1.17 6.49
CA GLY A 175 -12.35 -0.37 6.09
C GLY A 175 -12.61 1.13 6.25
N GLY A 176 -11.63 1.95 5.89
CA GLY A 176 -11.71 3.40 5.80
C GLY A 176 -11.86 3.90 4.37
N ALA A 177 -11.65 5.20 4.19
CA ALA A 177 -11.84 5.94 2.95
C ALA A 177 -10.49 6.25 2.29
N ASP A 178 -10.11 5.46 1.30
CA ASP A 178 -8.72 5.45 0.82
C ASP A 178 -8.47 6.35 -0.38
N LEU A 179 -7.21 6.76 -0.54
CA LEU A 179 -6.74 7.53 -1.68
C LEU A 179 -5.64 6.80 -2.44
N PHE A 180 -5.95 6.36 -3.65
CA PHE A 180 -5.01 5.75 -4.57
C PHE A 180 -4.43 6.81 -5.51
N VAL A 181 -3.13 7.07 -5.41
CA VAL A 181 -2.46 8.16 -6.13
C VAL A 181 -1.54 7.64 -7.22
N PHE A 182 -1.80 8.06 -8.45
CA PHE A 182 -1.01 7.80 -9.63
C PHE A 182 -0.34 9.09 -10.09
N LYS A 183 0.94 9.25 -9.75
CA LYS A 183 1.75 10.43 -10.11
C LYS A 183 2.51 10.18 -11.40
N ASP A 184 2.24 10.99 -12.42
CA ASP A 184 3.02 11.06 -13.65
C ASP A 184 3.71 12.44 -13.73
N SER A 185 5.02 12.45 -13.98
CA SER A 185 5.80 13.69 -14.16
C SER A 185 6.32 13.86 -15.60
N GLY A 186 5.74 13.13 -16.55
CA GLY A 186 5.96 13.23 -18.00
C GLY A 186 7.16 12.44 -18.53
N SER A 187 8.14 12.09 -17.70
CA SER A 187 9.28 11.23 -18.10
C SER A 187 9.12 9.75 -17.72
N MET A 188 8.09 9.42 -16.94
CA MET A 188 7.81 8.08 -16.42
C MET A 188 6.31 7.79 -16.64
N THR A 189 5.89 6.53 -16.60
CA THR A 189 4.45 6.19 -16.51
C THR A 189 4.08 5.89 -15.06
N VAL A 190 2.79 5.86 -14.73
CA VAL A 190 2.28 5.50 -13.39
C VAL A 190 2.42 4.00 -13.06
N GLY A 191 3.44 3.35 -13.61
CA GLY A 191 3.59 1.90 -13.64
C GLY A 191 3.11 1.30 -14.96
N THR A 192 3.43 0.03 -15.19
CA THR A 192 3.03 -0.70 -16.42
C THR A 192 1.81 -1.58 -16.21
N HIS A 193 1.54 -1.99 -14.97
CA HIS A 193 0.36 -2.74 -14.55
C HIS A 193 -0.08 -2.16 -13.22
N ASN A 194 -1.33 -1.70 -13.15
CA ASN A 194 -1.86 -1.01 -11.99
C ASN A 194 -3.24 -1.58 -11.68
N THR A 195 -3.37 -2.17 -10.50
CA THR A 195 -4.60 -2.76 -10.02
C THR A 195 -4.93 -2.16 -8.67
N ILE A 196 -6.16 -1.67 -8.54
CA ILE A 196 -6.80 -1.43 -7.25
C ILE A 196 -7.75 -2.60 -7.02
N GLU A 197 -7.57 -3.27 -5.90
CA GLU A 197 -8.12 -4.60 -5.67
C GLU A 197 -9.49 -4.59 -4.95
N ASP A 198 -9.76 -3.52 -4.20
CA ASP A 198 -10.93 -3.40 -3.31
C ASP A 198 -11.65 -2.05 -3.37
N PHE A 199 -11.44 -1.27 -4.43
CA PHE A 199 -12.05 0.08 -4.58
C PHE A 199 -13.55 0.12 -4.26
N SER A 200 -13.93 1.02 -3.35
CA SER A 200 -15.24 1.06 -2.72
C SER A 200 -15.82 2.48 -2.63
N GLN A 201 -16.80 2.75 -3.49
CA GLN A 201 -17.58 4.00 -3.40
C GLN A 201 -18.40 4.11 -2.10
N ALA A 202 -18.69 2.99 -1.45
CA ALA A 202 -19.42 2.97 -0.18
C ALA A 202 -18.54 3.47 0.98
N GLN A 203 -17.24 3.18 0.91
CA GLN A 203 -16.21 3.68 1.81
C GLN A 203 -15.74 5.09 1.46
N GLN A 204 -16.08 5.58 0.27
CA GLN A 204 -15.71 6.90 -0.25
C GLN A 204 -14.27 6.99 -0.77
N ASP A 205 -13.73 5.85 -1.22
CA ASP A 205 -12.42 5.79 -1.86
C ASP A 205 -12.31 6.71 -3.06
N LYS A 206 -11.09 7.15 -3.33
CA LYS A 206 -10.77 8.07 -4.41
C LYS A 206 -9.51 7.67 -5.16
N ILE A 207 -9.48 8.08 -6.41
CA ILE A 207 -8.34 7.91 -7.30
C ILE A 207 -7.82 9.29 -7.69
N GLU A 208 -6.56 9.56 -7.40
CA GLU A 208 -5.90 10.80 -7.83
C GLU A 208 -4.98 10.53 -9.03
N PHE A 209 -5.22 11.26 -10.11
CA PHE A 209 -4.26 11.41 -11.21
C PHE A 209 -3.56 12.75 -11.08
N ALA A 210 -2.28 12.73 -10.72
CA ALA A 210 -1.49 13.93 -10.48
C ALA A 210 -0.39 14.08 -11.54
N GLY A 211 -0.36 15.22 -12.23
CA GLY A 211 0.64 15.57 -13.24
C GLY A 211 0.50 14.84 -14.59
N VAL A 212 -0.54 14.02 -14.76
CA VAL A 212 -0.76 13.23 -15.99
C VAL A 212 -1.08 14.16 -17.17
N THR A 213 -0.26 14.08 -18.22
CA THR A 213 -0.36 15.00 -19.36
C THR A 213 -1.71 14.86 -20.07
N GLY A 214 -2.46 15.96 -20.14
CA GLY A 214 -3.76 16.02 -20.82
C GLY A 214 -4.95 15.54 -19.98
N VAL A 215 -4.73 15.18 -18.71
CA VAL A 215 -5.78 14.73 -17.78
C VAL A 215 -5.96 15.78 -16.68
N GLN A 216 -7.05 16.53 -16.75
CA GLN A 216 -7.36 17.60 -15.78
C GLN A 216 -8.76 17.44 -15.15
N SER A 217 -9.54 16.47 -15.63
CA SER A 217 -10.90 16.23 -15.19
C SER A 217 -11.36 14.83 -15.60
N PHE A 218 -12.48 14.40 -15.01
CA PHE A 218 -13.13 13.13 -15.35
C PHE A 218 -13.47 13.00 -16.84
N ALA A 219 -13.74 14.12 -17.53
CA ALA A 219 -14.02 14.13 -18.97
C ALA A 219 -12.82 13.73 -19.85
N ASN A 220 -11.60 13.72 -19.29
CA ASN A 220 -10.40 13.28 -19.98
C ASN A 220 -10.14 11.77 -19.85
N LEU A 221 -10.91 11.07 -19.02
CA LEU A 221 -10.76 9.65 -18.79
C LEU A 221 -11.56 8.84 -19.81
N VAL A 222 -11.00 7.69 -20.20
CA VAL A 222 -11.74 6.65 -20.91
C VAL A 222 -11.96 5.49 -19.97
N VAL A 223 -13.22 5.20 -19.64
CA VAL A 223 -13.61 4.11 -18.73
C VAL A 223 -14.29 3.01 -19.54
N ALA A 224 -13.81 1.78 -19.41
CA ALA A 224 -14.34 0.61 -20.10
C ALA A 224 -14.45 -0.60 -19.16
N GLN A 225 -15.46 -1.44 -19.38
CA GLN A 225 -15.58 -2.73 -18.68
C GLN A 225 -14.75 -3.80 -19.42
N SER A 226 -14.05 -4.65 -18.67
CA SER A 226 -13.31 -5.80 -19.16
C SER A 226 -13.63 -7.02 -18.29
N GLY A 227 -14.64 -7.80 -18.67
CA GLY A 227 -15.12 -8.91 -17.85
C GLY A 227 -15.80 -8.37 -16.57
N THR A 228 -15.23 -8.69 -15.41
CA THR A 228 -15.68 -8.20 -14.09
C THR A 228 -14.97 -6.91 -13.66
N ASP A 229 -13.97 -6.47 -14.42
CA ASP A 229 -13.10 -5.37 -14.03
C ASP A 229 -13.47 -4.09 -14.77
N THR A 230 -13.15 -2.95 -14.16
CA THR A 230 -13.21 -1.64 -14.80
C THR A 230 -11.81 -1.16 -15.14
N VAL A 231 -11.56 -0.88 -16.41
CA VAL A 231 -10.29 -0.31 -16.89
C VAL A 231 -10.47 1.19 -17.14
N ILE A 232 -9.59 1.99 -16.56
CA ILE A 232 -9.56 3.44 -16.68
C ILE A 232 -8.27 3.82 -17.39
N THR A 233 -8.38 4.52 -18.51
CA THR A 233 -7.25 5.06 -19.27
C THR A 233 -7.19 6.58 -19.07
N ALA A 234 -6.02 7.07 -18.66
CA ALA A 234 -5.73 8.46 -18.35
C ALA A 234 -4.47 8.88 -19.11
N GLY A 235 -4.62 9.56 -20.25
CA GLY A 235 -3.47 9.92 -21.09
C GLY A 235 -2.77 8.67 -21.66
N ALA A 236 -1.50 8.48 -21.29
CA ALA A 236 -0.72 7.30 -21.66
C ALA A 236 -0.81 6.15 -20.63
N ASP A 237 -1.45 6.42 -19.50
CA ASP A 237 -1.51 5.53 -18.36
C ASP A 237 -2.82 4.75 -18.29
N GLN A 238 -2.76 3.61 -17.61
CA GLN A 238 -3.92 2.75 -17.38
C GLN A 238 -3.91 2.21 -15.97
N ILE A 239 -5.10 2.15 -15.37
CA ILE A 239 -5.37 1.48 -14.09
C ILE A 239 -6.59 0.56 -14.24
N THR A 240 -6.60 -0.50 -13.46
CA THR A 240 -7.70 -1.48 -13.41
C THR A 240 -8.27 -1.51 -12.01
N LEU A 241 -9.60 -1.42 -11.90
CA LEU A 241 -10.34 -1.71 -10.68
C LEU A 241 -10.84 -3.15 -10.79
N HIS A 242 -10.28 -4.04 -9.98
CA HIS A 242 -10.60 -5.46 -10.00
C HIS A 242 -12.00 -5.69 -9.44
N ASN A 243 -12.79 -6.55 -10.11
CA ASN A 243 -14.16 -6.92 -9.71
C ASN A 243 -15.12 -5.73 -9.46
N PHE A 244 -14.83 -4.57 -10.04
CA PHE A 244 -15.65 -3.38 -9.92
C PHE A 244 -16.46 -3.17 -11.19
N SER A 245 -17.78 -3.00 -11.07
CA SER A 245 -18.71 -2.80 -12.20
C SER A 245 -19.69 -1.63 -12.02
N SER A 246 -19.63 -0.94 -10.89
CA SER A 246 -20.47 0.24 -10.64
C SER A 246 -20.06 1.42 -11.55
N ALA A 247 -20.99 2.35 -11.76
CA ALA A 247 -20.71 3.53 -12.56
C ALA A 247 -19.80 4.51 -11.79
N LEU A 248 -18.66 4.85 -12.38
CA LEU A 248 -17.77 5.88 -11.88
C LEU A 248 -18.27 7.28 -12.26
N THR A 249 -17.97 8.25 -11.42
CA THR A 249 -18.38 9.65 -11.51
C THR A 249 -17.20 10.56 -11.20
N ALA A 250 -17.34 11.86 -11.46
CA ALA A 250 -16.28 12.82 -11.15
C ALA A 250 -15.96 12.94 -9.64
N ASN A 251 -16.82 12.47 -8.74
CA ASN A 251 -16.57 12.52 -7.28
C ASN A 251 -15.60 11.44 -6.81
N ASP A 252 -15.41 10.38 -7.62
CA ASP A 252 -14.49 9.27 -7.34
C ASP A 252 -13.03 9.64 -7.67
N PHE A 253 -12.79 10.85 -8.21
CA PHE A 253 -11.49 11.26 -8.71
C PHE A 253 -11.04 12.61 -8.18
N LEU A 254 -9.71 12.73 -8.03
CA LEU A 254 -8.99 13.98 -7.85
C LEU A 254 -8.02 14.18 -9.03
N PHE A 255 -7.81 15.43 -9.40
CA PHE A 255 -6.89 15.82 -10.48
C PHE A 255 -6.01 16.97 -9.98
N ALA A 256 -4.69 16.83 -10.12
CA ALA A 256 -3.71 17.78 -9.60
C ALA A 256 -2.57 18.04 -10.60
#